data_AF-A0A661SHE7-F1
#
_entry.id   AF-A0A661SHE7-F1
#
_cell.length_a   1.000
_cell.length_b   1.000
_cell.length_c   1.000
_cell.angle_alpha   90.00
_cell.angle_beta   90.00
_cell.angle_gamma   90.00
#
_symmetry.space_group_name_H-M   'P 1'
#
loop_
_entity.id
_entity.type
_entity.pdbx_description
1 polymer ?
#
loop_
_entity_poly.entity_id
_entity_poly.type
_entity_poly.pdbx_seq_one_letter_code
_entity_poly.pdbx_strand_id
1 'polypeptide(L)'
;YGYRNEDKIVEVVNIRLRARGIPEKPRFIKHQTGPEAPEPKAIVGEQDVAFEGKGYKTLVYSREKLVSGNMVKGPAIIAEYSSTIVIPPFASVRVDEFKNLVIEVMS
;
A
#
# COMPACT_ATOMS: atom_id res chain seq x y z
N TYR A 1 34.12 23.06 -10.43
CA TYR A 1 34.71 24.33 -9.94
C TYR A 1 36.01 23.99 -9.24
N GLY A 2 37.15 24.51 -9.69
CA GLY A 2 38.46 24.14 -9.15
C GLY A 2 39.48 25.26 -9.35
N TYR A 3 39.65 26.09 -8.32
CA TYR A 3 40.74 27.05 -8.20
C TYR A 3 41.51 26.67 -6.93
N ARG A 4 42.80 26.36 -7.06
CA ARG A 4 43.70 25.97 -5.96
C ARG A 4 44.83 27.01 -5.90
N ASN A 5 44.98 27.64 -4.73
CA ASN A 5 46.07 28.56 -4.42
C ASN A 5 46.71 28.03 -3.12
N GLU A 6 47.99 27.67 -3.18
CA GLU A 6 48.69 26.96 -2.11
C GLU A 6 49.11 27.89 -0.94
N ASP A 7 49.10 29.21 -1.15
CA ASP A 7 49.55 30.21 -0.16
C ASP A 7 48.42 30.70 0.76
N LYS A 8 47.18 30.23 0.58
CA LYS A 8 46.04 30.65 1.40
C LYS A 8 45.87 29.75 2.63
N ILE A 9 45.77 30.38 3.80
CA ILE A 9 45.37 29.72 5.05
C ILE A 9 43.97 29.12 4.85
N VAL A 10 43.85 27.80 4.97
CA VAL A 10 42.58 27.08 4.85
C VAL A 10 41.79 27.25 6.16
N GLU A 11 40.62 27.88 6.08
CA GLU A 11 39.70 28.02 7.22
C GLU A 11 38.54 27.02 7.09
N VAL A 12 38.37 26.15 8.09
CA VAL A 12 37.26 25.19 8.14
C VAL A 12 36.04 25.88 8.74
N VAL A 13 35.16 26.38 7.88
CA VAL A 13 33.99 27.17 8.30
C VAL A 13 32.88 26.33 8.94
N ASN A 14 32.75 25.06 8.53
CA ASN A 14 31.74 24.13 9.07
C ASN A 14 32.17 22.67 8.91
N ILE A 15 32.03 21.88 9.98
CA ILE A 15 32.16 20.42 9.94
C ILE A 15 30.79 19.81 10.18
N ARG A 16 30.27 19.03 9.23
CA ARG A 16 29.05 18.26 9.40
C ARG A 16 29.38 16.78 9.54
N LEU A 17 29.28 16.27 10.77
CA LEU A 17 29.38 14.84 11.05
C LEU A 17 28.00 14.18 10.93
N ARG A 18 27.94 13.02 10.27
CA ARG A 18 26.78 12.12 10.31
C ARG A 18 27.24 10.76 10.83
N ALA A 19 26.77 10.39 12.01
CA ALA A 19 26.92 9.04 12.53
C ALA A 19 25.61 8.26 12.27
N ARG A 20 25.73 7.00 11.86
CA ARG A 20 24.58 6.10 11.62
C ARG A 20 24.80 4.80 12.39
N GLY A 21 23.97 4.53 13.39
CA GLY A 21 23.81 3.18 13.93
C GLY A 21 23.10 2.29 12.91
N ILE A 22 23.41 0.99 12.89
CA ILE A 22 22.70 0.00 12.08
C ILE A 22 21.66 -0.64 13.00
N PRO A 23 20.40 -0.15 13.04
CA PRO A 23 19.36 -0.83 13.80
C PRO A 23 19.02 -2.16 13.13
N GLU A 24 18.54 -3.12 13.92
CA GLU A 24 17.91 -4.31 13.37
C GLU A 24 16.72 -3.89 12.50
N LYS A 25 16.74 -4.31 11.24
CA LYS A 25 15.68 -3.99 10.30
C LYS A 25 14.50 -4.95 10.54
N PRO A 26 13.26 -4.45 10.58
CA PRO A 26 12.08 -5.30 10.55
C PRO A 26 12.15 -6.26 9.36
N ARG A 27 11.86 -7.54 9.60
CA ARG A 27 11.78 -8.55 8.54
C ARG A 27 10.38 -8.53 7.96
N PHE A 28 10.25 -8.20 6.68
CA PHE A 28 9.00 -8.35 5.96
C PHE A 28 8.79 -9.83 5.61
N ILE A 29 7.70 -10.41 6.10
CA ILE A 29 7.37 -11.80 5.83
C ILE A 29 6.69 -11.87 4.47
N LYS A 30 7.27 -12.67 3.57
CA LYS A 30 6.68 -12.98 2.27
C LYS A 30 5.73 -14.18 2.43
N HIS A 31 4.48 -14.01 2.05
CA HIS A 31 3.44 -15.03 2.10
C HIS A 31 3.30 -15.75 0.75
N GLN A 32 2.90 -17.02 0.78
CA GLN A 32 2.54 -17.75 -0.44
C GLN A 32 1.25 -17.19 -1.03
N THR A 33 1.25 -17.04 -2.36
CA THR A 33 0.09 -16.61 -3.14
C THR A 33 -0.95 -17.72 -3.16
N GLY A 34 -2.13 -17.44 -2.62
CA GLY A 34 -3.33 -18.28 -2.70
C GLY A 34 -4.12 -18.04 -4.00
N PRO A 35 -5.38 -18.51 -4.07
CA PRO A 35 -6.22 -18.31 -5.23
C PRO A 35 -6.53 -16.82 -5.48
N GLU A 36 -6.81 -16.47 -6.73
CA GLU A 36 -7.17 -15.12 -7.12
C GLU A 36 -8.54 -14.71 -6.54
N ALA A 37 -9.51 -15.62 -6.51
CA ALA A 37 -10.82 -15.34 -5.93
C ALA A 37 -10.76 -15.33 -4.39
N PRO A 38 -11.25 -14.26 -3.73
CA PRO A 38 -11.45 -14.29 -2.28
C PRO A 38 -12.41 -15.40 -1.87
N GLU A 39 -12.15 -16.05 -0.73
CA GLU A 39 -13.09 -17.02 -0.18
C GLU A 39 -14.41 -16.33 0.24
N PRO A 40 -15.57 -17.00 0.14
CA PRO A 40 -16.86 -16.42 0.52
C PRO A 40 -16.89 -15.89 1.96
N LYS A 41 -16.16 -16.53 2.88
CA LYS A 41 -16.05 -16.10 4.29
C LYS A 41 -15.42 -14.72 4.47
N ALA A 42 -14.70 -14.23 3.47
CA ALA A 42 -14.10 -12.90 3.46
C ALA A 42 -15.14 -11.79 3.27
N ILE A 43 -16.28 -12.10 2.66
CA ILE A 43 -17.41 -11.18 2.53
C ILE A 43 -18.10 -11.10 3.90
N VAL A 44 -18.24 -9.88 4.42
CA VAL A 44 -18.85 -9.59 5.73
C VAL A 44 -20.14 -8.79 5.61
N GLY A 45 -20.51 -8.37 4.40
CA GLY A 45 -21.78 -7.69 4.15
C GLY A 45 -21.90 -7.17 2.74
N GLU A 46 -22.99 -6.45 2.49
CA GLU A 46 -23.28 -5.71 1.27
C GLU A 46 -23.78 -4.31 1.68
N GLN A 47 -23.45 -3.29 0.89
CA GLN A 47 -23.88 -1.91 1.07
C GLN A 47 -24.26 -1.30 -0.28
N ASP A 48 -25.32 -0.49 -0.29
CA ASP A 48 -25.65 0.35 -1.43
C ASP A 48 -24.81 1.63 -1.39
N VAL A 49 -24.04 1.88 -2.44
CA VAL A 49 -23.15 3.05 -2.57
C VAL A 49 -23.44 3.80 -3.85
N ALA A 50 -23.05 5.07 -3.92
CA ALA A 50 -23.18 5.88 -5.13
C ALA A 50 -21.80 6.33 -5.63
N PHE A 51 -21.54 6.11 -6.92
CA PHE A 51 -20.42 6.71 -7.64
C PHE A 51 -20.97 7.49 -8.83
N GLU A 52 -20.57 8.75 -8.97
CA GLU A 52 -21.00 9.63 -10.07
C GLU A 52 -22.53 9.69 -10.27
N GLY A 53 -23.29 9.65 -9.16
CA GLY A 53 -24.76 9.68 -9.19
C GLY A 53 -25.42 8.34 -9.55
N LYS A 54 -24.66 7.29 -9.87
CA LYS A 54 -25.16 5.94 -10.11
C LYS A 54 -25.03 5.08 -8.85
N GLY A 55 -26.09 4.36 -8.50
CA GLY A 55 -26.12 3.41 -7.38
C GLY A 55 -25.52 2.06 -7.74
N TYR A 56 -24.82 1.44 -6.78
CA TYR A 56 -24.18 0.13 -6.88
C TYR A 56 -24.37 -0.68 -5.60
N LYS A 57 -24.82 -1.93 -5.75
CA LYS A 57 -24.71 -2.94 -4.70
C LYS A 57 -23.26 -3.37 -4.58
N THR A 58 -22.68 -3.19 -3.40
CA THR A 58 -21.23 -3.29 -3.19
C THR A 58 -20.93 -4.24 -2.04
N LEU A 59 -20.11 -5.25 -2.32
CA LEU A 59 -19.68 -6.20 -1.30
C LEU A 59 -18.66 -5.57 -0.35
N VAL A 60 -18.80 -5.89 0.93
CA VAL A 60 -17.86 -5.49 1.98
C VAL A 60 -17.01 -6.71 2.34
N TYR A 61 -15.71 -6.59 2.19
CA TYR A 61 -14.72 -7.62 2.51
C TYR A 61 -14.00 -7.28 3.82
N SER A 62 -13.78 -8.27 4.67
CA SER A 62 -12.88 -8.14 5.81
C SER A 62 -11.43 -8.23 5.34
N ARG A 63 -10.66 -7.19 5.63
CA ARG A 63 -9.24 -7.10 5.29
C ARG A 63 -8.42 -8.26 5.84
N GLU A 64 -8.74 -8.71 7.05
CA GLU A 64 -8.04 -9.79 7.77
C GLU A 64 -8.22 -11.15 7.10
N LYS A 65 -9.34 -11.33 6.37
CA LYS A 65 -9.69 -12.58 5.70
C LYS A 65 -9.20 -12.65 4.25
N LEU A 66 -8.69 -11.55 3.71
CA LEU A 66 -8.05 -11.52 2.39
C LEU A 66 -6.62 -12.07 2.48
N VAL A 67 -6.27 -12.93 1.53
CA VAL A 67 -4.94 -13.57 1.46
C VAL A 67 -4.15 -13.07 0.25
N SER A 68 -2.83 -13.20 0.32
CA SER A 68 -1.94 -12.88 -0.81
C SER A 68 -2.41 -13.60 -2.08
N GLY A 69 -2.47 -12.87 -3.18
CA GLY A 69 -3.02 -13.34 -4.45
C GLY A 69 -4.46 -12.93 -4.72
N ASN A 70 -5.26 -12.64 -3.69
CA ASN A 70 -6.66 -12.26 -3.91
C ASN A 70 -6.78 -11.00 -4.78
N MET A 71 -7.74 -11.01 -5.68
CA MET A 71 -8.14 -9.90 -6.53
C MET A 71 -9.60 -9.54 -6.22
N VAL A 72 -9.85 -8.26 -5.98
CA VAL A 72 -11.19 -7.71 -5.78
C VAL A 72 -11.43 -6.65 -6.85
N LYS A 73 -12.49 -6.84 -7.65
CA LYS A 73 -12.91 -5.85 -8.63
C LYS A 73 -13.88 -4.87 -7.99
N GLY A 74 -13.75 -3.59 -8.32
CA GLY A 74 -14.69 -2.58 -7.90
C GLY A 74 -16.07 -2.71 -8.58
N PRO A 75 -17.12 -2.09 -8.02
CA PRO A 75 -17.11 -1.41 -6.73
C PRO A 75 -17.02 -2.40 -5.57
N ALA A 76 -16.16 -2.11 -4.59
CA ALA A 76 -15.97 -2.93 -3.40
C ALA A 76 -15.59 -2.07 -2.20
N ILE A 77 -15.89 -2.56 -0.99
CA ILE A 77 -15.39 -1.96 0.26
C ILE A 77 -14.51 -3.01 0.95
N ILE A 78 -13.31 -2.63 1.36
CA ILE A 78 -12.45 -3.45 2.22
C ILE A 78 -12.39 -2.77 3.60
N ALA A 79 -12.95 -3.44 4.60
CA ALA A 79 -13.00 -2.96 5.97
C ALA A 79 -11.91 -3.61 6.82
N GLU A 80 -11.21 -2.78 7.57
CA GLU A 80 -10.27 -3.14 8.62
C GLU A 80 -10.71 -2.47 9.91
N TYR A 81 -10.31 -2.99 11.07
CA TYR A 81 -10.66 -2.42 12.36
C TYR A 81 -10.34 -0.91 12.47
N SER A 82 -9.21 -0.47 11.89
CA SER A 82 -8.74 0.91 11.94
C SER A 82 -8.98 1.73 10.65
N SER A 83 -9.52 1.14 9.59
CA SER A 83 -9.61 1.80 8.28
C SER A 83 -10.68 1.19 7.38
N THR A 84 -11.18 1.98 6.43
CA THR A 84 -12.09 1.51 5.38
C THR A 84 -11.56 1.98 4.03
N ILE A 85 -11.37 1.05 3.11
CA ILE A 85 -10.84 1.29 1.78
C ILE A 85 -11.97 1.08 0.78
N VAL A 86 -12.27 2.11 -0.01
CA VAL A 86 -13.31 2.08 -1.04
C VAL A 86 -12.64 1.89 -2.40
N ILE A 87 -13.05 0.86 -3.12
CA ILE A 87 -12.60 0.55 -4.48
C ILE A 87 -13.70 0.99 -5.45
N PRO A 88 -13.45 2.00 -6.31
CA PRO A 88 -14.46 2.48 -7.25
C PRO A 88 -14.68 1.49 -8.42
N PRO A 89 -15.79 1.61 -9.18
CA PRO A 89 -16.14 0.70 -10.29
C PRO A 89 -15.08 0.55 -11.39
N PHE A 90 -14.22 1.56 -11.57
CA PHE A 90 -13.16 1.59 -12.58
C PHE A 90 -11.80 1.13 -12.05
N ALA A 91 -11.74 0.57 -10.84
CA ALA A 91 -10.53 0.09 -10.22
C ALA A 91 -10.64 -1.36 -9.75
N SER A 92 -9.49 -1.99 -9.60
CA SER A 92 -9.34 -3.29 -8.95
C SER A 92 -8.25 -3.21 -7.87
N VAL A 93 -8.24 -4.18 -6.97
CA VAL A 93 -7.22 -4.29 -5.94
C VAL A 93 -6.71 -5.72 -5.83
N ARG A 94 -5.39 -5.85 -5.78
CA ARG A 94 -4.68 -7.12 -5.58
C ARG A 94 -3.97 -7.12 -4.24
N VAL A 95 -4.06 -8.22 -3.52
CA VAL A 95 -3.25 -8.46 -2.32
C VAL A 95 -1.90 -9.02 -2.75
N ASP A 96 -0.80 -8.31 -2.51
CA ASP A 96 0.53 -8.80 -2.84
C ASP A 96 1.06 -9.82 -1.82
N GLU A 97 2.27 -10.32 -2.05
CA GLU A 97 2.93 -11.33 -1.20
C GLU A 97 3.33 -10.79 0.18
N PHE A 98 3.34 -9.47 0.37
CA PHE A 98 3.56 -8.82 1.67
C PHE A 98 2.25 -8.36 2.31
N LYS A 99 1.11 -8.81 1.75
CA LYS A 99 -0.24 -8.40 2.10
C LYS A 99 -0.52 -6.91 1.86
N ASN A 100 0.23 -6.19 1.05
CA ASN A 100 -0.18 -4.84 0.64
C ASN A 100 -1.41 -4.94 -0.28
N LEU A 101 -2.26 -3.92 -0.22
CA LEU A 101 -3.34 -3.73 -1.18
C LEU A 101 -2.84 -2.83 -2.31
N VAL A 102 -2.60 -3.42 -3.47
CA VAL A 102 -2.16 -2.72 -4.68
C VAL A 102 -3.40 -2.39 -5.51
N ILE A 103 -3.73 -1.11 -5.59
CA ILE A 103 -4.89 -0.61 -6.35
C ILE A 103 -4.44 -0.23 -7.75
N GLU A 104 -5.15 -0.72 -8.75
CA GLU A 104 -4.95 -0.40 -10.16
C GLU A 104 -6.19 0.32 -10.68
N VAL A 105 -5.97 1.47 -11.30
CA VAL A 105 -7.02 2.31 -11.90
C VAL A 105 -6.97 2.07 -13.39
N MET A 106 -8.09 1.64 -13.98
CA MET A 106 -8.19 1.44 -15.41
C MET A 106 -8.45 2.82 -16.06
N SER A 107 -7.50 3.27 -16.88
CA SER A 107 -7.60 4.49 -17.69
C SER A 107 -8.22 4.22 -19.05
#